data_AF-A0A2L2YPE4-F1
#
_entry.id   AF-A0A2L2YPE4-F1
#
_cell.length_a   1.000
_cell.length_b   1.000
_cell.length_c   1.000
_cell.angle_alpha   90.00
_cell.angle_beta   90.00
_cell.angle_gamma   90.00
#
_symmetry.space_group_name_H-M   'P 1'
#
loop_
_entity.id
_entity.type
_entity.pdbx_description
1 polymer ?
#
loop_
_entity_poly.entity_id
_entity_poly.type
_entity_poly.pdbx_seq_one_letter_code
_entity_poly.pdbx_strand_id
1 'polypeptide(L)' 'PMGEFLLEWEGIEARIIRPDIQAVNGVIHVIDRVMMKRRDLTKSGSPIGTQSTDFLPILLAFILVTILF' A
#
# COMPACT_ATOMS: atom_id res chain seq x y z
N PRO A 1 -11.73 -35.42 16.67
CA PRO A 1 -10.66 -34.61 16.02
C PRO A 1 -11.25 -33.78 14.88
N MET A 2 -11.67 -32.53 15.16
CA MET A 2 -12.07 -31.63 14.09
C MET A 2 -10.80 -31.27 13.33
N GLY A 3 -10.68 -31.77 12.10
CA GLY A 3 -9.54 -31.48 11.24
C GLY A 3 -9.37 -29.98 11.09
N GLU A 4 -8.13 -29.52 11.08
CA GLU A 4 -7.84 -28.11 10.83
C GLU A 4 -8.30 -27.79 9.40
N PHE A 5 -9.31 -26.93 9.29
CA PHE A 5 -9.77 -26.46 7.99
C PHE A 5 -8.76 -25.45 7.47
N LEU A 6 -8.00 -25.87 6.46
CA LEU A 6 -7.00 -25.05 5.77
C LEU A 6 -7.56 -24.63 4.42
N LEU A 7 -7.40 -23.34 4.11
CA LEU A 7 -7.71 -22.74 2.83
C LEU A 7 -6.39 -22.39 2.13
N GLU A 8 -6.17 -22.93 0.95
CA GLU A 8 -5.06 -22.55 0.07
C GLU A 8 -5.59 -21.71 -1.08
N TRP A 9 -4.92 -20.60 -1.36
CA TRP A 9 -5.21 -19.76 -2.51
C TRP A 9 -3.92 -19.20 -3.11
N GLU A 10 -3.60 -19.68 -4.31
CA GLU A 10 -2.43 -19.29 -5.11
C GLU A 10 -1.09 -19.27 -4.32
N GLY A 11 -0.88 -20.25 -3.46
CA GLY A 11 0.28 -20.42 -2.59
C GLY A 11 0.16 -19.72 -1.23
N ILE A 12 -0.97 -19.07 -0.94
CA ILE A 12 -1.27 -18.48 0.37
C ILE A 12 -2.16 -19.45 1.15
N GLU A 13 -1.64 -19.96 2.26
CA GLU A 13 -2.43 -20.78 3.19
C GLU A 13 -3.00 -19.93 4.33
N ALA A 14 -4.27 -20.11 4.65
CA ALA A 14 -4.92 -19.54 5.82
C ALA A 14 -5.70 -20.61 6.57
N ARG A 15 -5.75 -20.50 7.90
CA ARG A 15 -6.56 -21.39 8.73
C ARG A 15 -7.94 -20.79 8.90
N ILE A 16 -8.97 -21.61 8.71
CA ILE A 16 -10.34 -21.24 9.07
C ILE A 16 -10.47 -21.36 10.58
N ILE A 17 -10.55 -20.21 11.26
CA ILE A 17 -10.65 -20.13 12.73
C ILE A 17 -12.10 -20.23 13.21
N ARG A 18 -13.06 -19.88 12.36
CA ARG A 18 -14.49 -20.02 12.65
C ARG A 18 -15.27 -20.35 11.39
N PRO A 19 -15.64 -21.62 11.18
CA PRO A 19 -16.45 -22.01 10.04
C PRO A 19 -17.95 -21.78 10.27
N ASP A 20 -18.73 -21.81 9.19
CA ASP A 20 -20.18 -22.00 9.17
C ASP A 20 -21.03 -20.94 9.86
N ILE A 21 -20.60 -19.67 9.83
CA ILE A 21 -21.39 -18.57 10.36
C ILE A 21 -22.53 -18.26 9.37
N GLN A 22 -23.77 -18.48 9.79
CA GLN A 22 -24.96 -18.18 8.98
C GLN A 22 -25.10 -16.68 8.72
N ALA A 23 -25.35 -16.32 7.47
CA ALA A 23 -25.68 -14.98 7.01
C ALA A 23 -27.02 -15.01 6.24
N VAL A 24 -27.64 -13.85 6.03
CA VAL A 24 -28.97 -13.75 5.39
C VAL A 24 -29.03 -14.46 4.04
N ASN A 25 -27.94 -14.42 3.27
CA ASN A 25 -27.86 -14.97 1.91
C ASN A 25 -26.68 -15.92 1.72
N GLY A 26 -26.15 -16.54 2.77
CA GLY A 26 -25.01 -17.45 2.62
C GLY A 26 -24.30 -17.80 3.93
N VAL A 27 -23.02 -18.16 3.81
CA VAL A 27 -22.18 -18.61 4.92
C VAL A 27 -20.87 -17.82 4.93
N ILE A 28 -20.41 -17.44 6.13
CA ILE A 28 -19.14 -16.76 6.36
C ILE A 28 -18.18 -17.71 7.10
N HIS A 29 -16.94 -17.76 6.63
CA HIS A 29 -15.83 -18.42 7.31
C HIS A 29 -14.78 -17.38 7.68
N VAL A 30 -14.38 -17.33 8.95
CA VAL A 30 -13.32 -16.42 9.40
C VAL A 30 -11.97 -17.09 9.22
N ILE A 31 -11.03 -16.40 8.60
CA ILE A 31 -9.66 -16.84 8.37
C ILE A 31 -8.65 -15.94 9.09
N ASP A 32 -7.49 -16.49 9.43
CA ASP A 32 -6.42 -15.79 10.14
C ASP A 32 -5.41 -15.07 9.24
N ARG A 33 -5.47 -15.27 7.92
CA ARG A 33 -4.58 -14.65 6.94
C ARG A 33 -5.36 -14.01 5.80
N VAL A 34 -4.91 -12.83 5.38
CA VAL A 34 -5.47 -12.11 4.23
C VAL A 34 -5.02 -12.78 2.93
N MET A 35 -5.97 -13.10 2.06
CA MET A 35 -5.73 -13.65 0.72
C MET A 35 -5.43 -12.53 -0.29
N MET A 36 -4.20 -12.03 -0.27
CA MET A 36 -3.79 -10.92 -1.11
C MET A 36 -2.34 -11.07 -1.59
N LYS A 37 -2.10 -10.72 -2.86
CA LYS A 37 -0.76 -10.64 -3.45
C LYS A 37 -0.35 -9.19 -3.70
N ARG A 38 0.93 -8.98 -3.97
CA ARG A 38 1.48 -7.65 -4.29
C ARG A 38 0.78 -6.99 -5.49
N ARG A 39 0.29 -7.79 -6.45
CA ARG A 39 -0.44 -7.28 -7.63
C ARG A 39 -1.77 -6.61 -7.28
N ASP A 40 -2.34 -6.91 -6.12
CA ASP A 40 -3.63 -6.36 -5.68
C ASP A 40 -3.45 -5.01 -4.96
N LEU A 41 -2.20 -4.63 -4.65
CA LEU A 41 -1.87 -3.38 -3.97
C LEU A 41 -1.57 -2.28 -5.00
N THR A 42 -2.37 -1.21 -4.97
CA THR A 42 -2.02 0.04 -5.65
C THR A 42 -1.36 0.98 -4.65
N LYS A 43 -0.06 1.25 -4.81
CA LYS A 43 0.63 2.25 -3.99
C LYS A 43 0.37 3.63 -4.60
N SER A 44 -0.50 4.42 -3.98
CA SER A 44 -0.61 5.84 -4.30
C SER A 44 0.66 6.54 -3.78
N GLY A 45 1.67 6.65 -4.64
CA GLY A 45 2.84 7.46 -4.36
C GLY A 45 2.53 8.90 -4.72
N SER A 46 2.40 9.78 -3.74
CA SER A 46 2.65 11.21 -4.00
C SER A 46 4.10 11.33 -4.45
N PRO A 47 4.41 12.00 -5.57
CA PRO A 47 5.79 12.29 -5.93
C PRO A 47 6.37 13.30 -4.93
N ILE A 48 6.77 12.84 -3.76
CA ILE A 48 7.65 13.57 -2.85
C ILE A 48 9.07 13.30 -3.36
N GLY A 49 9.59 14.20 -4.19
CA GLY A 49 10.95 14.02 -4.72
C GLY A 49 11.43 14.93 -5.84
N THR A 50 11.06 16.22 -5.87
CA THR A 50 11.90 17.28 -6.47
C THR A 50 11.71 18.57 -5.67
N GLN A 51 12.19 18.57 -4.42
CA GLN A 51 12.36 19.79 -3.65
C GLN A 51 13.81 20.25 -3.86
N SER A 52 14.00 21.52 -4.25
CA SER A 52 15.26 22.28 -4.30
C SER A 52 16.23 22.04 -5.47
N THR A 53 15.98 22.71 -6.59
CA THR A 53 17.07 23.37 -7.38
C THR A 53 16.83 24.88 -7.50
N ASP A 54 16.20 25.49 -6.50
CA ASP A 54 15.81 26.92 -6.50
C ASP A 54 16.99 27.86 -6.17
N PHE A 55 18.23 27.39 -6.20
CA PHE A 55 19.41 28.21 -5.96
C PHE A 55 19.82 29.06 -7.17
N LEU A 56 19.44 28.64 -8.39
CA LEU A 56 19.71 29.38 -9.63
C LEU A 56 19.05 30.78 -9.68
N PRO A 57 17.75 30.95 -9.35
CA PRO A 57 17.14 32.29 -9.37
C PRO A 57 17.76 33.23 -8.33
N ILE A 58 18.16 32.70 -7.17
CA ILE A 58 18.80 33.49 -6.10
C ILE A 58 20.18 34.00 -6.58
N LEU A 59 20.99 33.13 -7.18
CA LEU A 59 22.30 33.51 -7.72
C LEU A 59 22.17 34.57 -8.83
N LEU A 60 21.20 34.43 -9.74
CA LEU A 60 20.95 35.39 -10.81
C LEU A 60 20.56 36.78 -10.27
N ALA A 61 19.73 36.83 -9.22
CA ALA A 61 19.32 38.07 -8.59
C ALA A 61 20.51 38.82 -7.95
N PHE A 62 21.40 38.10 -7.27
CA PHE A 62 22.62 38.71 -6.69
C PHE A 62 23.56 39.29 -7.76
N ILE A 63 23.77 38.56 -8.87
CA ILE A 63 24.60 39.04 -9.97
C ILE A 63 24.00 40.30 -10.60
N LEU A 64 22.68 40.31 -10.84
CA LEU A 64 21.99 41.47 -11.42
C LEU A 64 22.14 42.72 -10.55
N VAL A 65 21.92 42.59 -9.23
CA VAL A 65 22.07 43.69 -8.28
C VAL A 65 23.52 44.22 -8.28
N THR A 66 24.51 43.34 -8.31
CA THR A 66 25.93 43.74 -8.28
C THR A 66 26.38 44.45 -9.57
N ILE A 67 25.72 44.21 -10.70
CA ILE A 67 26.02 44.87 -11.98
C ILE A 67 25.29 46.22 -12.12
N LEU A 68 24.16 46.39 -11.43
CA LEU A 68 23.31 47.58 -11.51
C LEU A 68 23.65 48.68 -10.48
N PHE A 69 24.50 48.38 -9.49
CA PHE A 69 25.02 49.31 -8.50
C PHE A 69 26.55 49.39 -8.58
#